data_AF-A0AAT9HBL4-F1
#
_entry.id   AF-A0AAT9HBL4-F1
#
_cell.length_a   1.000
_cell.length_b   1.000
_cell.length_c   1.000
_cell.angle_alpha   90.00
_cell.angle_beta   90.00
_cell.angle_gamma   90.00
#
_symmetry.space_group_name_H-M   'P 1'
#
loop_
_entity.id
_entity.type
_entity.pdbx_description
1 polymer ?
#
loop_
_entity_poly.entity_id
_entity_poly.type
_entity_poly.pdbx_seq_one_letter_code
_entity_poly.pdbx_strand_id
1 'polypeptide(L)'
;MARTTQLFCVSSLYGVATLAAAIESDCFAEAERRVLLVADVSAVPEAGPAPDAIPGFAPLRDHFDEVLSWNEAIRPFHPAAWTPRAEDVPLLERHLRRLWRLGDDRVELVLESLAVPPALAIAQVFTGAPVHVYADGVRSYGPTRRKLDPLVGTRVRQVLHLELVPGLTPLVLREFDVPVRVVAADAFRRAVGELAEAGPELPSPGAGSAMLLGQCLSAQGFSPSGRRRICMCGCCGRRSSGGTVRSSSSRIPPRRSGTAARCPGRRSGWGCRSVCSMCR
;
A
#
# COMPACT_ATOMS: atom_id res chain seq x y z
N MET A 1 11.72 -25.99 21.91
CA MET A 1 10.45 -25.39 21.45
C MET A 1 10.71 -24.76 20.09
N ALA A 2 9.79 -24.86 19.14
CA ALA A 2 9.95 -24.17 17.86
C ALA A 2 9.88 -22.67 18.09
N ARG A 3 10.84 -21.92 17.53
CA ARG A 3 10.85 -20.44 17.59
C ARG A 3 9.70 -19.88 16.76
N THR A 4 9.28 -18.67 17.07
CA THR A 4 8.28 -17.92 16.31
C THR A 4 8.96 -16.89 15.42
N THR A 5 8.71 -16.97 14.12
CA THR A 5 9.12 -15.97 13.14
C THR A 5 7.88 -15.21 12.65
N GLN A 6 7.86 -13.89 12.84
CA GLN A 6 6.82 -13.00 12.32
C GLN A 6 7.24 -12.44 10.95
N LEU A 7 6.41 -12.63 9.94
CA LEU A 7 6.60 -12.10 8.59
C LEU A 7 5.68 -10.91 8.34
N PHE A 8 6.26 -9.72 8.22
CA PHE A 8 5.57 -8.45 8.04
C PHE A 8 5.59 -8.05 6.56
N CYS A 9 4.50 -8.30 5.84
CA CYS A 9 4.40 -7.97 4.43
C CYS A 9 3.99 -6.52 4.21
N VAL A 10 4.80 -5.76 3.46
CA VAL A 10 4.55 -4.35 3.12
C VAL A 10 4.65 -4.10 1.63
N SER A 11 3.87 -3.16 1.13
CA SER A 11 3.97 -2.66 -0.24
C SER A 11 4.25 -1.15 -0.36
N SER A 12 4.38 -0.46 0.78
CA SER A 12 4.63 0.98 0.83
C SER A 12 5.32 1.39 2.15
N LEU A 13 5.98 2.56 2.16
CA LEU A 13 6.52 3.15 3.39
C LEU A 13 5.45 3.48 4.44
N TYR A 14 4.23 3.80 4.00
CA TYR A 14 3.11 3.97 4.91
C TYR A 14 2.82 2.67 5.67
N GLY A 15 2.89 1.53 4.98
CA GLY A 15 2.78 0.21 5.59
C GLY A 15 3.91 -0.04 6.60
N VAL A 16 5.16 0.25 6.24
CA VAL A 16 6.31 0.11 7.16
C VAL A 16 6.11 0.97 8.41
N ALA A 17 5.76 2.25 8.27
CA ALA A 17 5.53 3.14 9.40
C ALA A 17 4.35 2.67 10.29
N THR A 18 3.30 2.12 9.68
CA THR A 18 2.16 1.55 10.41
C THR A 18 2.59 0.34 11.24
N LEU A 19 3.44 -0.52 10.69
CA LEU A 19 3.93 -1.71 11.38
C LEU A 19 4.95 -1.39 12.46
N ALA A 20 5.88 -0.46 12.22
CA ALA A 20 6.77 0.07 13.25
C ALA A 20 5.96 0.60 14.45
N ALA A 21 4.95 1.43 14.19
CA ALA A 21 4.06 1.94 15.21
C ALA A 21 3.27 0.84 15.94
N ALA A 22 2.80 -0.17 15.21
CA ALA A 22 2.07 -1.30 15.81
C ALA A 22 2.99 -2.17 16.70
N ILE A 23 4.25 -2.34 16.31
CA ILE A 23 5.28 -3.01 17.12
C ILE A 23 5.53 -2.22 18.41
N GLU A 24 5.72 -0.90 18.32
CA GLU A 24 5.87 -0.03 19.50
C GLU A 24 4.64 0.05 20.39
N SER A 25 3.46 -0.22 19.83
CA SER A 25 2.18 -0.21 20.55
C SER A 25 1.84 -1.58 21.14
N ASP A 26 2.79 -2.51 21.21
CA ASP A 26 2.61 -3.88 21.73
C ASP A 26 1.41 -4.61 21.11
N CYS A 27 1.15 -4.37 19.82
CA CYS A 27 0.02 -4.97 19.12
C CYS A 27 0.23 -6.46 18.81
N PHE A 28 1.46 -6.96 18.94
CA PHE A 28 1.87 -8.32 18.64
C PHE A 28 2.48 -8.99 19.86
N ALA A 29 2.41 -10.32 19.93
CA ALA A 29 3.18 -11.07 20.90
C ALA A 29 4.68 -10.95 20.62
N GLU A 30 5.51 -11.17 21.64
CA GLU A 30 6.94 -11.30 21.46
C GLU A 30 7.27 -12.48 20.53
N ALA A 31 8.26 -12.29 19.68
CA ALA A 31 8.75 -13.29 18.74
C ALA A 31 10.27 -13.24 18.71
N GLU A 32 10.91 -14.39 18.47
CA GLU A 32 12.37 -14.50 18.40
C GLU A 32 12.97 -13.90 17.13
N ARG A 33 12.15 -13.71 16.10
CA ARG A 33 12.56 -13.12 14.83
C ARG A 33 11.42 -12.37 14.15
N ARG A 34 11.69 -11.14 13.72
CA ARG A 34 10.79 -10.28 12.94
C ARG A 34 11.42 -9.98 11.59
N VAL A 35 10.74 -10.36 10.52
CA VAL A 35 11.21 -10.19 9.15
C VAL A 35 10.26 -9.26 8.42
N LEU A 36 10.80 -8.20 7.83
CA LEU A 36 10.06 -7.36 6.89
C LEU A 36 10.12 -7.98 5.49
N LEU A 37 8.98 -8.38 4.96
CA LEU A 37 8.83 -8.89 3.60
C LEU A 37 8.31 -7.77 2.69
N VAL A 38 9.16 -7.26 1.82
CA VAL A 38 8.86 -6.14 0.92
C VAL A 38 8.32 -6.66 -0.40
N ALA A 39 7.20 -6.10 -0.84
CA ALA A 39 6.59 -6.41 -2.13
C ALA A 39 6.34 -5.12 -2.91
N ASP A 40 7.16 -4.85 -3.93
CA ASP A 40 6.88 -3.76 -4.86
C ASP A 40 5.76 -4.18 -5.83
N VAL A 41 4.57 -3.61 -5.63
CA VAL A 41 3.36 -3.83 -6.41
C VAL A 41 3.14 -2.77 -7.49
N SER A 42 4.12 -1.89 -7.73
CA SER A 42 4.01 -0.82 -8.70
C SER A 42 3.78 -1.38 -10.13
N ALA A 43 2.95 -0.71 -10.92
CA ALA A 43 2.66 -1.17 -12.28
C ALA A 43 3.86 -1.07 -13.23
N VAL A 44 4.88 -0.27 -12.85
CA VAL A 44 6.13 -0.06 -13.58
C VAL A 44 7.25 0.00 -12.55
N PRO A 45 7.80 -1.16 -12.14
CA PRO A 45 8.86 -1.25 -11.12
C PRO A 45 10.10 -0.43 -11.44
N GLU A 46 10.41 -0.23 -12.72
CA GLU A 46 11.58 0.55 -13.16
C GLU A 46 11.38 2.07 -13.00
N ALA A 47 10.16 2.52 -12.72
CA ALA A 47 9.83 3.95 -12.64
C ALA A 47 10.16 4.59 -11.28
N GLY A 48 10.51 3.80 -10.27
CA GLY A 48 10.86 4.28 -8.96
C GLY A 48 11.48 3.19 -8.08
N PRO A 49 12.08 3.56 -6.95
CA PRO A 49 12.62 2.57 -6.02
C PRO A 49 11.51 1.76 -5.35
N ALA A 50 11.83 0.50 -5.01
CA ALA A 50 11.04 -0.33 -4.13
C ALA A 50 10.96 0.28 -2.71
N PRO A 51 9.97 -0.11 -1.87
CA PRO A 51 9.75 0.52 -0.57
C PRO A 51 10.98 0.59 0.35
N ASP A 52 11.84 -0.42 0.33
CA ASP A 52 13.08 -0.52 1.11
C ASP A 52 14.26 0.29 0.53
N ALA A 53 14.12 0.80 -0.69
CA ALA A 53 15.10 1.66 -1.35
C ALA A 53 14.65 3.15 -1.38
N ILE A 54 13.47 3.47 -0.84
CA ILE A 54 13.02 4.87 -0.75
C ILE A 54 13.83 5.59 0.35
N PRO A 55 14.36 6.80 0.09
CA PRO A 55 14.99 7.62 1.11
C PRO A 55 14.11 7.81 2.36
N GLY A 56 14.73 7.74 3.54
CA GLY A 56 14.02 7.75 4.82
C GLY A 56 13.63 6.38 5.36
N PHE A 57 13.77 5.28 4.60
CA PHE A 57 13.46 3.93 5.08
C PHE A 57 14.33 3.46 6.27
N ALA A 58 15.58 3.92 6.35
CA ALA A 58 16.59 3.35 7.24
C ALA A 58 16.19 3.29 8.73
N PRO A 59 15.64 4.34 9.37
CA PRO A 59 15.21 4.26 10.77
C PRO A 59 14.12 3.22 11.00
N LEU A 60 13.18 3.09 10.06
CA LEU A 60 12.07 2.14 10.19
C LEU A 60 12.53 0.68 10.02
N ARG A 61 13.70 0.44 9.43
CA ARG A 61 14.29 -0.89 9.30
C ARG A 61 14.63 -1.48 10.67
N ASP A 62 14.99 -0.65 11.66
CA ASP A 62 15.54 -1.09 12.95
C ASP A 62 14.54 -1.87 13.82
N HIS A 63 13.24 -1.82 13.47
CA HIS A 63 12.21 -2.64 14.11
C HIS A 63 12.21 -4.11 13.65
N PHE A 64 13.02 -4.47 12.66
CA PHE A 64 13.06 -5.79 12.04
C PHE A 64 14.48 -6.35 12.02
N ASP A 65 14.62 -7.65 12.27
CA ASP A 65 15.92 -8.34 12.24
C ASP A 65 16.46 -8.49 10.80
N GLU A 66 15.56 -8.60 9.84
CA GLU A 66 15.89 -8.82 8.44
C GLU A 66 14.85 -8.24 7.50
N VAL A 67 15.28 -7.85 6.30
CA VAL A 67 14.41 -7.40 5.22
C VAL A 67 14.61 -8.33 4.03
N LEU A 68 13.51 -8.90 3.52
CA LEU A 68 13.48 -9.84 2.40
C LEU A 68 12.60 -9.30 1.27
N SER A 69 12.91 -9.68 0.04
CA SER A 69 12.14 -9.29 -1.14
C SER A 69 11.20 -10.41 -1.58
N TRP A 70 9.90 -10.13 -1.58
CA TRP A 70 8.89 -11.02 -2.18
C TRP A 70 9.06 -11.08 -3.70
N ASN A 71 9.39 -9.96 -4.34
CA ASN A 71 9.61 -9.87 -5.78
C ASN A 71 10.72 -10.83 -6.26
N GLU A 72 11.83 -10.91 -5.52
CA GLU A 72 12.92 -11.84 -5.83
C GLU A 72 12.50 -13.30 -5.60
N ALA A 73 11.74 -13.57 -4.53
CA ALA A 73 11.30 -14.92 -4.20
C ALA A 73 10.35 -15.55 -5.25
N ILE A 74 9.56 -14.72 -5.94
CA ILE A 74 8.58 -15.18 -6.94
C ILE A 74 9.02 -14.90 -8.39
N ARG A 75 10.23 -14.42 -8.62
CA ARG A 75 10.71 -14.08 -9.96
C ARG A 75 10.54 -15.27 -10.91
N PRO A 76 10.03 -15.09 -12.15
CA PRO A 76 9.80 -13.83 -12.87
C PRO A 76 8.40 -13.22 -12.72
N PHE A 77 7.60 -13.66 -11.74
CA PHE A 77 6.24 -13.17 -11.58
C PHE A 77 6.16 -11.79 -10.91
N HIS A 78 5.10 -11.04 -11.24
CA HIS A 78 4.82 -9.76 -10.61
C HIS A 78 3.92 -9.95 -9.38
N PRO A 79 4.25 -9.40 -8.20
CA PRO A 79 3.56 -9.72 -6.94
C PRO A 79 2.09 -9.28 -6.89
N ALA A 80 1.73 -8.23 -7.63
CA ALA A 80 0.34 -7.78 -7.75
C ALA A 80 -0.54 -8.65 -8.66
N ALA A 81 0.07 -9.50 -9.49
CA ALA A 81 -0.61 -10.23 -10.57
C ALA A 81 -0.48 -11.75 -10.48
N TRP A 82 0.22 -12.26 -9.45
CA TRP A 82 0.50 -13.68 -9.29
C TRP A 82 -0.08 -14.25 -8.00
N THR A 83 -0.57 -15.48 -8.10
CA THR A 83 -1.11 -16.27 -7.02
C THR A 83 -0.64 -17.72 -7.23
N PRO A 84 -0.24 -18.43 -6.15
CA PRO A 84 0.17 -19.82 -6.26
C PRO A 84 -0.98 -20.71 -6.72
N ARG A 85 -0.66 -21.77 -7.46
CA ARG A 85 -1.60 -22.87 -7.69
C ARG A 85 -1.66 -23.76 -6.46
N ALA A 86 -2.81 -24.38 -6.20
CA ALA A 86 -3.01 -25.18 -5.00
C ALA A 86 -2.03 -26.37 -4.94
N GLU A 87 -1.75 -26.98 -6.09
CA GLU A 87 -0.78 -28.09 -6.21
C GLU A 87 0.67 -27.68 -5.89
N ASP A 88 1.02 -26.41 -6.10
CA ASP A 88 2.37 -25.90 -5.90
C ASP A 88 2.62 -25.42 -4.46
N VAL A 89 1.56 -25.20 -3.67
CA VAL A 89 1.66 -24.62 -2.32
C VAL A 89 2.64 -25.35 -1.41
N PRO A 90 2.61 -26.71 -1.26
CA PRO A 90 3.55 -27.40 -0.39
C PRO A 90 5.02 -27.27 -0.84
N LEU A 91 5.25 -27.23 -2.16
CA LEU A 91 6.59 -27.05 -2.72
C LEU A 91 7.08 -25.62 -2.51
N LEU A 92 6.20 -24.63 -2.70
CA LEU A 92 6.49 -23.22 -2.47
C LEU A 92 6.77 -22.94 -0.99
N GLU A 93 5.97 -23.46 -0.06
CA GLU A 93 6.22 -23.27 1.38
C GLU A 93 7.60 -23.83 1.76
N ARG A 94 7.93 -25.05 1.29
CA ARG A 94 9.26 -25.65 1.52
C ARG A 94 10.38 -24.83 0.90
N HIS A 95 10.17 -24.28 -0.30
CA HIS A 95 11.15 -23.41 -0.96
C HIS A 95 11.40 -22.13 -0.16
N LEU A 96 10.33 -21.41 0.24
CA LEU A 96 10.43 -20.18 1.02
C LEU A 96 11.05 -20.43 2.39
N ARG A 97 10.69 -21.52 3.08
CA ARG A 97 11.32 -21.91 4.35
C ARG A 97 12.82 -22.10 4.22
N ARG A 98 13.30 -22.67 3.10
CA ARG A 98 14.73 -22.81 2.83
C ARG A 98 15.37 -21.47 2.46
N LEU A 99 14.75 -20.73 1.55
CA LEU A 99 15.25 -19.44 1.04
C LEU A 99 15.43 -18.42 2.17
N TRP A 100 14.47 -18.37 3.10
CA TRP A 100 14.43 -17.41 4.21
C TRP A 100 14.94 -17.98 5.53
N ARG A 101 15.47 -19.22 5.50
CA ARG A 101 16.05 -19.90 6.66
C ARG A 101 15.07 -19.99 7.85
N LEU A 102 13.81 -20.30 7.56
CA LEU A 102 12.76 -20.43 8.58
C LEU A 102 12.83 -21.78 9.31
N GLY A 103 13.42 -22.81 8.70
CA GLY A 103 13.44 -24.15 9.28
C GLY A 103 12.03 -24.63 9.70
N ASP A 104 11.94 -25.12 10.93
CA ASP A 104 10.71 -25.60 11.57
C ASP A 104 10.03 -24.52 12.44
N ASP A 105 10.39 -23.25 12.27
CA ASP A 105 9.80 -22.15 13.01
C ASP A 105 8.28 -22.07 12.78
N ARG A 106 7.58 -21.66 13.83
CA ARG A 106 6.18 -21.24 13.75
C ARG A 106 6.14 -19.89 13.06
N VAL A 107 5.49 -19.85 11.90
CA VAL A 107 5.36 -18.62 11.11
C VAL A 107 4.06 -17.93 11.50
N GLU A 108 4.13 -16.64 11.80
CA GLU A 108 2.97 -15.75 11.91
C GLU A 108 3.03 -14.71 10.80
N LEU A 109 1.89 -14.41 10.18
CA LEU A 109 1.83 -13.46 9.07
C LEU A 109 1.19 -12.16 9.52
N VAL A 110 1.80 -11.04 9.15
CA VAL A 110 1.23 -9.70 9.31
C VAL A 110 1.11 -9.09 7.92
N LEU A 111 -0.11 -8.98 7.40
CA LEU A 111 -0.36 -8.75 5.98
C LEU A 111 -1.16 -7.47 5.71
N GLU A 112 -0.72 -6.76 4.68
CA GLU A 112 -1.43 -5.62 4.10
C GLU A 112 -2.65 -6.08 3.28
N SER A 113 -3.88 -5.73 3.66
CA SER A 113 -5.05 -5.89 2.79
C SER A 113 -5.24 -7.31 2.20
N LEU A 114 -5.68 -8.26 3.01
CA LEU A 114 -5.67 -9.72 2.74
C LEU A 114 -6.40 -10.21 1.48
N ALA A 115 -7.34 -9.44 0.92
CA ALA A 115 -8.21 -9.90 -0.16
C ALA A 115 -7.57 -9.87 -1.58
N VAL A 116 -6.31 -9.43 -1.69
CA VAL A 116 -5.58 -9.29 -2.95
C VAL A 116 -4.12 -9.73 -2.81
N PRO A 117 -3.45 -10.13 -3.91
CA PRO A 117 -2.01 -10.28 -3.91
C PRO A 117 -1.31 -8.95 -3.58
N PRO A 118 -0.14 -8.99 -2.91
CA PRO A 118 0.63 -10.18 -2.54
C PRO A 118 0.14 -10.88 -1.26
N ALA A 119 -0.61 -10.20 -0.40
CA ALA A 119 -1.03 -10.73 0.91
C ALA A 119 -1.79 -12.05 0.80
N LEU A 120 -2.77 -12.14 -0.11
CA LEU A 120 -3.52 -13.39 -0.32
C LEU A 120 -2.60 -14.54 -0.74
N ALA A 121 -1.65 -14.28 -1.63
CA ALA A 121 -0.72 -15.29 -2.13
C ALA A 121 0.18 -15.82 -1.00
N ILE A 122 0.72 -14.93 -0.17
CA ILE A 122 1.55 -15.31 0.98
C ILE A 122 0.74 -16.13 1.99
N ALA A 123 -0.50 -15.71 2.30
CA ALA A 123 -1.39 -16.45 3.17
C ALA A 123 -1.71 -17.85 2.63
N GLN A 124 -1.88 -17.99 1.31
CA GLN A 124 -2.12 -19.28 0.67
C GLN A 124 -0.90 -20.20 0.71
N VAL A 125 0.31 -19.66 0.67
CA VAL A 125 1.53 -20.48 0.79
C VAL A 125 1.70 -21.01 2.21
N PHE A 126 1.61 -20.16 3.24
CA PHE A 126 1.73 -20.58 4.64
C PHE A 126 0.36 -20.94 5.21
N THR A 127 -0.15 -22.11 4.82
CA THR A 127 -1.52 -22.56 5.14
C THR A 127 -1.80 -22.70 6.65
N GLY A 128 -0.79 -23.02 7.46
CA GLY A 128 -0.93 -23.19 8.91
C GLY A 128 -0.66 -21.94 9.75
N ALA A 129 -0.22 -20.83 9.14
CA ALA A 129 0.17 -19.63 9.88
C ALA A 129 -1.06 -18.81 10.31
N PRO A 130 -1.12 -18.33 11.57
CA PRO A 130 -2.08 -17.30 11.95
C PRO A 130 -1.81 -16.00 11.19
N VAL A 131 -2.87 -15.24 10.92
CA VAL A 131 -2.80 -14.01 10.13
C VAL A 131 -3.26 -12.82 10.97
N HIS A 132 -2.45 -11.77 10.99
CA HIS A 132 -2.83 -10.44 11.44
C HIS A 132 -2.93 -9.57 10.20
N VAL A 133 -4.00 -8.77 10.10
CA VAL A 133 -4.19 -7.87 8.96
C VAL A 133 -4.06 -6.45 9.47
N TYR A 134 -3.39 -5.58 8.72
CA TYR A 134 -3.42 -4.15 9.01
C TYR A 134 -4.08 -3.38 7.87
N ALA A 135 -4.80 -2.33 8.24
CA ALA A 135 -5.49 -1.44 7.30
C ALA A 135 -4.48 -0.54 6.58
N ASP A 136 -4.46 -0.61 5.25
CA ASP A 136 -3.59 0.18 4.36
C ASP A 136 -4.16 1.57 4.00
N GLY A 137 -5.37 1.86 4.45
CA GLY A 137 -6.02 3.16 4.26
C GLY A 137 -7.53 3.08 4.28
N VAL A 138 -8.17 4.12 3.73
CA VAL A 138 -9.63 4.34 3.78
C VAL A 138 -10.47 3.19 3.20
N ARG A 139 -9.87 2.34 2.36
CA ARG A 139 -10.56 1.21 1.72
C ARG A 139 -10.91 0.10 2.71
N SER A 140 -10.15 -0.03 3.80
CA SER A 140 -10.39 -1.03 4.85
C SER A 140 -11.59 -0.71 5.74
N TYR A 141 -12.12 0.51 5.64
CA TYR A 141 -13.35 0.93 6.32
C TYR A 141 -14.62 0.59 5.54
N GLY A 142 -14.49 0.12 4.30
CA GLY A 142 -15.58 -0.53 3.58
C GLY A 142 -15.65 -2.03 3.89
N PRO A 143 -16.79 -2.68 3.58
CA PRO A 143 -16.91 -4.13 3.63
C PRO A 143 -15.85 -4.83 2.75
N THR A 144 -15.54 -6.09 3.06
CA THR A 144 -14.64 -6.91 2.26
C THR A 144 -15.14 -7.01 0.82
N ARG A 145 -14.37 -6.45 -0.13
CA ARG A 145 -14.80 -6.27 -1.52
C ARG A 145 -14.71 -7.54 -2.38
N ARG A 146 -13.97 -8.55 -1.90
CA ARG A 146 -13.80 -9.83 -2.60
C ARG A 146 -14.05 -10.94 -1.61
N LYS A 147 -14.76 -11.98 -2.05
CA LYS A 147 -14.98 -13.17 -1.24
C LYS A 147 -13.63 -13.80 -0.91
N LEU A 148 -13.33 -13.89 0.38
CA LEU A 148 -12.15 -14.58 0.88
C LEU A 148 -12.48 -16.05 1.10
N ASP A 149 -11.55 -16.94 0.78
CA ASP A 149 -11.68 -18.36 1.12
C ASP A 149 -11.75 -18.51 2.66
N PRO A 150 -12.73 -19.25 3.22
CA PRO A 150 -12.79 -19.52 4.65
C PRO A 150 -11.51 -20.10 5.25
N LEU A 151 -10.73 -20.88 4.48
CA LEU A 151 -9.43 -21.40 4.92
C LEU A 151 -8.39 -20.31 5.18
N VAL A 152 -8.57 -19.13 4.58
CA VAL A 152 -7.73 -17.96 4.82
C VAL A 152 -8.38 -17.06 5.87
N GLY A 153 -9.66 -16.74 5.72
CA GLY A 153 -10.36 -15.79 6.60
C GLY A 153 -10.45 -16.25 8.06
N THR A 154 -10.65 -17.54 8.32
CA THR A 154 -10.74 -18.08 9.69
C THR A 154 -9.41 -18.10 10.44
N ARG A 155 -8.28 -17.91 9.74
CA ARG A 155 -6.95 -17.79 10.35
C ARG A 155 -6.64 -16.37 10.83
N VAL A 156 -7.49 -15.40 10.49
CA VAL A 156 -7.27 -14.02 10.87
C VAL A 156 -7.57 -13.82 12.35
N ARG A 157 -6.60 -13.29 13.09
CA ARG A 157 -6.65 -13.13 14.55
C ARG A 157 -7.01 -11.72 14.99
N GLN A 158 -6.65 -10.71 14.20
CA GLN A 158 -7.00 -9.32 14.44
C GLN A 158 -6.85 -8.49 13.17
N VAL A 159 -7.58 -7.39 13.12
CA VAL A 159 -7.38 -6.28 12.17
C VAL A 159 -6.83 -5.07 12.93
N LEU A 160 -5.62 -4.67 12.59
CA LEU A 160 -4.97 -3.47 13.08
C LEU A 160 -5.35 -2.27 12.22
N HIS A 161 -5.62 -1.12 12.84
CA HIS A 161 -5.86 0.11 12.09
C HIS A 161 -5.41 1.34 12.87
N LEU A 162 -5.08 2.39 12.13
CA LEU A 162 -4.95 3.73 12.68
C LEU A 162 -6.35 4.32 12.85
N GLU A 163 -6.60 5.05 13.93
CA GLU A 163 -7.85 5.78 14.08
C GLU A 163 -7.81 7.08 13.25
N LEU A 164 -8.10 6.98 11.95
CA LEU A 164 -8.09 8.14 11.05
C LEU A 164 -9.20 9.15 11.39
N VAL A 165 -10.32 8.66 11.91
CA VAL A 165 -11.46 9.42 12.39
C VAL A 165 -11.88 8.83 13.74
N PRO A 166 -12.05 9.64 14.79
CA PRO A 166 -12.45 9.14 16.11
C PRO A 166 -13.73 8.28 16.05
N GLY A 167 -13.67 7.10 16.66
CA GLY A 167 -14.78 6.14 16.71
C GLY A 167 -15.03 5.35 15.41
N LEU A 168 -14.24 5.59 14.35
CA LEU A 168 -14.40 4.87 13.09
C LEU A 168 -13.64 3.54 13.14
N THR A 169 -14.37 2.43 12.99
CA THR A 169 -13.82 1.08 12.95
C THR A 169 -13.83 0.51 11.53
N PRO A 170 -12.79 -0.25 11.13
CA PRO A 170 -12.78 -0.98 9.87
C PRO A 170 -13.96 -1.96 9.75
N LEU A 171 -14.50 -2.08 8.53
CA LEU A 171 -15.54 -3.07 8.20
C LEU A 171 -14.98 -4.26 7.41
N VAL A 172 -13.70 -4.22 7.05
CA VAL A 172 -13.01 -5.33 6.38
C VAL A 172 -12.92 -6.54 7.32
N LEU A 173 -13.16 -7.72 6.77
CA LEU A 173 -13.16 -9.02 7.47
C LEU A 173 -14.19 -9.17 8.59
N ARG A 174 -15.19 -8.27 8.67
CA ARG A 174 -16.27 -8.36 9.66
C ARG A 174 -17.08 -9.66 9.54
N GLU A 175 -17.15 -10.24 8.35
CA GLU A 175 -17.82 -11.53 8.10
C GLU A 175 -17.15 -12.72 8.82
N PHE A 176 -15.93 -12.55 9.32
CA PHE A 176 -15.20 -13.57 10.10
C PHE A 176 -15.14 -13.24 11.60
N ASP A 177 -15.90 -12.23 12.07
CA ASP A 177 -15.96 -11.78 13.47
C ASP A 177 -14.57 -11.48 14.07
N VAL A 178 -13.70 -10.86 13.26
CA VAL A 178 -12.31 -10.61 13.62
C VAL A 178 -12.21 -9.41 14.57
N PRO A 179 -11.49 -9.54 15.71
CA PRO A 179 -11.22 -8.42 16.60
C PRO A 179 -10.50 -7.28 15.89
N VAL A 180 -10.96 -6.05 16.13
CA VAL A 180 -10.32 -4.84 15.62
C VAL A 180 -9.49 -4.22 16.74
N ARG A 181 -8.24 -3.86 16.45
CA ARG A 181 -7.30 -3.24 17.40
C ARG A 181 -6.73 -1.95 16.82
N VAL A 182 -6.70 -0.90 17.64
CA VAL A 182 -6.19 0.42 17.27
C VAL A 182 -4.67 0.46 17.46
N VAL A 183 -3.96 1.00 16.47
CA VAL A 183 -2.54 1.35 16.54
C VAL A 183 -2.43 2.78 17.07
N ALA A 184 -1.55 3.02 18.05
CA ALA A 184 -1.46 4.32 18.72
C ALA A 184 -1.03 5.42 17.74
N ALA A 185 -1.81 6.50 17.68
CA ALA A 185 -1.56 7.61 16.76
C ALA A 185 -0.25 8.35 17.06
N ASP A 186 0.16 8.41 18.34
CA ASP A 186 1.46 9.01 18.72
C ASP A 186 2.63 8.18 18.20
N ALA A 187 2.60 6.85 18.35
CA ALA A 187 3.62 5.96 17.81
C ALA A 187 3.72 6.10 16.27
N PHE A 188 2.57 6.16 15.58
CA PHE A 188 2.56 6.40 14.14
C PHE A 188 3.13 7.75 13.74
N ARG A 189 2.78 8.83 14.47
CA ARG A 189 3.35 10.15 14.22
C ARG A 189 4.87 10.19 14.42
N ARG A 190 5.40 9.47 15.41
CA ARG A 190 6.86 9.33 15.60
C ARG A 190 7.52 8.62 14.42
N ALA A 191 7.01 7.46 14.02
CA ALA A 191 7.54 6.70 12.88
C ALA A 191 7.53 7.54 11.58
N VAL A 192 6.46 8.30 11.32
CA VAL A 192 6.41 9.22 10.17
C VAL A 192 7.39 10.39 10.33
N GLY A 193 7.61 10.88 11.55
CA GLY A 193 8.61 11.89 11.86
C GLY A 193 10.03 11.40 11.54
N GLU A 194 10.40 10.22 12.02
CA GLU A 194 11.71 9.60 11.74
C GLU A 194 11.94 9.38 10.24
N LEU A 195 10.90 8.92 9.53
CA LEU A 195 10.91 8.80 8.08
C LEU A 195 11.20 10.15 7.40
N ALA A 196 10.57 11.23 7.87
CA ALA A 196 10.73 12.57 7.31
C ALA A 196 12.12 13.15 7.59
N GLU A 197 12.65 12.99 8.81
CA GLU A 197 13.97 13.47 9.21
C GLU A 197 15.10 12.73 8.48
N ALA A 198 14.95 11.43 8.23
CA ALA A 198 15.92 10.65 7.45
C ALA A 198 15.73 10.78 5.93
N GLY A 199 14.68 11.47 5.49
CA GLY A 199 14.41 11.78 4.10
C GLY A 199 15.31 12.88 3.56
N PRO A 200 15.31 13.11 2.24
CA PRO A 200 16.03 14.23 1.65
C PRO A 200 15.43 15.55 2.13
N GLU A 201 16.29 16.51 2.48
CA GLU A 201 15.84 17.86 2.83
C GLU A 201 15.08 18.47 1.65
N LEU A 202 13.81 18.80 1.88
CA LEU A 202 12.97 19.44 0.89
C LEU A 202 13.16 20.95 0.96
N PRO A 203 13.20 21.65 -0.20
CA PRO A 203 13.28 23.10 -0.19
C PRO A 203 12.06 23.69 0.52
N SER A 204 12.28 24.71 1.35
CA SER A 204 11.19 25.39 2.05
C SER A 204 10.17 25.92 1.03
N PRO A 205 8.88 25.61 1.21
CA PRO A 205 7.87 26.07 0.27
C PRO A 205 7.79 27.60 0.34
N GLY A 206 8.15 28.27 -0.76
CA GLY A 206 7.98 29.72 -0.88
C GLY A 206 6.50 30.12 -0.80
N ALA A 207 6.24 31.40 -0.51
CA ALA A 207 4.89 31.95 -0.53
C ALA A 207 4.20 31.65 -1.89
N GLY A 208 3.00 31.07 -1.85
CA GLY A 208 2.26 30.64 -3.04
C GLY A 208 2.57 29.22 -3.53
N SER A 209 3.32 28.42 -2.77
CA SER A 209 3.50 26.99 -3.06
C SER A 209 2.17 26.24 -2.96
N ALA A 210 1.88 25.39 -3.94
CA ALA A 210 0.71 24.53 -3.95
C ALA A 210 1.10 23.11 -3.52
N MET A 211 0.37 22.55 -2.56
CA MET A 211 0.50 21.14 -2.18
C MET A 211 -0.38 20.28 -3.10
N LEU A 212 0.25 19.35 -3.82
CA LEU A 212 -0.48 18.35 -4.59
C LEU A 212 -0.65 17.07 -3.75
N LEU A 213 -1.88 16.81 -3.31
CA LEU A 213 -2.24 15.54 -2.67
C LEU A 213 -2.67 14.52 -3.74
N GLY A 214 -1.79 13.58 -4.06
CA GLY A 214 -2.01 12.53 -5.06
C GLY A 214 -2.91 11.39 -4.56
N GLN A 215 -4.14 11.66 -4.14
CA GLN A 215 -5.11 10.59 -3.89
C GLN A 215 -5.91 10.30 -5.16
N CYS A 216 -5.51 9.27 -5.92
CA CYS A 216 -6.32 8.76 -7.04
C CYS A 216 -7.49 7.89 -6.53
N LEU A 217 -8.46 8.53 -5.87
CA LEU A 217 -9.79 7.95 -5.64
C LEU A 217 -10.63 7.90 -6.93
N SER A 218 -10.28 8.73 -7.91
CA SER A 218 -10.95 8.80 -9.22
C SER A 218 -10.84 7.49 -10.02
N ALA A 219 -9.72 6.78 -9.92
CA ALA A 219 -9.55 5.46 -10.53
C ALA A 219 -10.41 4.36 -9.87
N GLN A 220 -11.01 4.66 -8.71
CA GLN A 220 -11.80 3.73 -7.90
C GLN A 220 -13.32 4.01 -7.99
N GLY A 221 -13.75 4.89 -8.90
CA GLY A 221 -15.17 5.17 -9.16
C GLY A 221 -15.85 6.09 -8.14
N PHE A 222 -15.12 6.59 -7.13
CA PHE A 222 -15.63 7.63 -6.24
C PHE A 222 -15.62 8.97 -6.98
N SER A 223 -16.74 9.32 -7.60
CA SER A 223 -16.97 10.66 -8.14
C SER A 223 -18.06 11.34 -7.31
N PRO A 224 -17.78 12.49 -6.65
CA PRO A 224 -18.87 13.40 -6.31
C PRO A 224 -19.46 13.92 -7.62
N SER A 225 -20.77 13.78 -7.78
CA SER A 225 -21.53 14.39 -8.87
C SER A 225 -21.42 15.91 -8.73
N GLY A 226 -20.70 16.54 -9.66
CA GLY A 226 -20.66 17.99 -9.77
C GLY A 226 -19.42 18.67 -9.16
N ARG A 227 -18.25 18.49 -9.78
CA ARG A 227 -17.23 19.55 -9.90
C ARG A 227 -16.22 19.21 -10.98
N ARG A 228 -15.74 20.25 -11.68
CA ARG A 228 -14.95 20.15 -12.92
C ARG A 228 -13.69 19.29 -12.71
N ARG A 229 -13.45 18.44 -13.72
CA ARG A 229 -12.29 17.54 -13.84
C ARG A 229 -10.97 18.29 -13.70
N ILE A 230 -10.20 17.95 -12.67
CA ILE A 230 -8.73 17.98 -12.75
C ILE A 230 -8.29 16.52 -12.68
N CYS A 231 -8.32 15.85 -13.83
CA CYS A 231 -7.66 14.56 -13.98
C CYS A 231 -6.21 14.87 -14.33
N MET A 232 -5.30 14.75 -13.37
CA MET A 232 -3.89 15.00 -13.62
C MET A 232 -3.27 13.78 -14.33
N CYS A 233 -3.62 13.63 -15.61
CA CYS A 233 -2.82 12.86 -16.54
C CYS A 233 -1.61 13.75 -16.90
N GLY A 234 -0.40 13.24 -16.69
CA GLY A 234 0.83 13.99 -16.85
C GLY A 234 0.98 14.59 -18.24
N CYS A 235 0.71 15.89 -18.34
CA CYS A 235 1.25 16.80 -19.34
C CYS A 235 1.63 18.08 -18.60
N CYS A 236 2.88 18.17 -18.13
CA CYS A 236 3.44 19.43 -17.66
C CYS A 236 3.61 20.36 -18.86
N GLY A 237 2.70 21.33 -18.99
CA GLY A 237 2.69 22.31 -20.07
C GLY A 237 2.21 23.68 -19.59
N ARG A 238 2.83 24.23 -18.53
CA ARG A 238 3.08 25.67 -18.34
C ARG A 238 3.90 25.89 -17.08
N ARG A 239 5.10 26.46 -17.25
CA ARG A 239 5.86 27.07 -16.15
C ARG A 239 5.11 28.34 -15.74
N SER A 240 4.57 28.34 -14.54
CA SER A 240 4.44 29.56 -13.73
C SER A 240 5.40 29.40 -12.55
N SER A 241 6.15 30.45 -12.29
CA SER A 241 7.28 30.58 -11.37
C SER A 241 6.91 30.41 -9.89
N GLY A 242 6.51 29.19 -9.50
CA GLY A 242 6.31 28.80 -8.10
C GLY A 242 6.68 27.32 -7.94
N GLY A 243 7.58 27.02 -7.01
CA GLY A 243 8.09 25.67 -6.76
C GLY A 243 6.94 24.70 -6.49
N THR A 244 6.84 23.64 -7.29
CA THR A 244 5.90 22.55 -7.05
C THR A 244 6.61 21.45 -6.28
N VAL A 245 6.27 21.27 -5.02
CA VAL A 245 6.73 20.12 -4.21
C VAL A 245 5.75 18.97 -4.44
N ARG A 246 6.26 17.80 -4.87
CA ARG A 246 5.44 16.61 -5.13
C ARG A 246 5.66 15.58 -4.01
N SER A 247 4.57 15.12 -3.40
CA SER A 247 4.58 13.85 -2.67
C SER A 247 4.27 12.71 -3.65
N SER A 248 5.12 11.69 -3.69
CA SER A 248 4.99 10.56 -4.60
C SER A 248 4.12 9.46 -4.00
N SER A 249 2.81 9.53 -4.21
CA SER A 249 1.93 8.35 -4.07
C SER A 249 1.38 7.93 -5.43
N SER A 250 1.88 6.79 -5.92
CA SER A 250 1.41 5.98 -7.06
C SER A 250 1.02 6.71 -8.36
N ARG A 251 1.83 6.57 -9.42
CA ARG A 251 1.37 6.81 -10.80
C ARG A 251 0.65 5.57 -11.31
N ILE A 252 -0.64 5.69 -11.61
CA ILE A 252 -1.44 4.63 -12.25
C ILE A 252 -1.65 5.03 -13.72
N PRO A 253 -1.23 4.22 -14.72
CA PRO A 253 -1.55 4.50 -16.11
C PRO A 253 -3.04 4.26 -16.41
N PRO A 254 -3.65 4.99 -17.36
CA PRO A 254 -5.07 4.84 -17.68
C PRO A 254 -5.37 3.47 -18.29
N ARG A 255 -6.45 2.82 -17.82
CA ARG A 255 -7.08 1.69 -18.52
C ARG A 255 -7.53 2.15 -19.90
N ARG A 256 -7.04 1.51 -20.97
CA ARG A 256 -7.64 1.62 -22.31
C ARG A 256 -9.00 0.93 -22.29
N SER A 257 -10.06 1.67 -22.00
CA SER A 257 -11.42 1.24 -22.37
C SER A 257 -11.54 1.40 -23.88
N GLY A 258 -11.62 0.28 -24.60
CA GLY A 258 -11.84 0.25 -26.04
C GLY A 258 -13.25 0.76 -26.39
N THR A 259 -13.32 2.01 -26.83
CA THR A 259 -14.37 2.50 -27.72
C THR A 259 -13.79 3.69 -28.49
N ALA A 260 -13.36 3.43 -29.71
CA ALA A 260 -12.90 4.46 -30.64
C ALA A 260 -14.10 5.26 -31.13
N ALA A 261 -14.41 6.38 -30.46
CA ALA A 261 -15.26 7.41 -31.04
C ALA A 261 -14.42 8.22 -32.04
N ARG A 262 -14.65 8.02 -33.34
CA ARG A 262 -14.08 8.82 -34.43
C ARG A 262 -14.45 10.29 -34.24
N CYS A 263 -13.46 11.19 -34.18
CA CYS A 263 -13.67 12.62 -34.39
C CYS A 263 -13.86 12.91 -35.88
N PRO A 264 -14.94 13.57 -36.31
CA PRO A 264 -15.04 14.08 -37.67
C PRO A 264 -14.27 15.40 -37.80
N GLY A 265 -13.35 15.42 -38.77
CA GLY A 265 -13.05 16.55 -39.67
C GLY A 265 -12.71 17.91 -39.07
N ARG A 266 -11.42 18.28 -39.19
CA ARG A 266 -10.98 19.68 -39.27
C ARG A 266 -11.77 20.42 -40.36
N ARG A 267 -12.40 21.54 -40.01
CA ARG A 267 -12.54 22.71 -40.90
C ARG A 267 -12.34 24.00 -40.10
N SER A 268 -11.36 24.77 -40.58
CA SER A 268 -11.25 26.23 -40.59
C SER A 268 -11.68 27.02 -39.35
N GLY A 269 -10.69 27.72 -38.77
CA GLY A 269 -10.76 29.15 -38.41
C GLY A 269 -11.86 29.60 -37.46
N TRP A 270 -11.45 30.27 -36.38
CA TRP A 270 -12.01 31.51 -35.82
C TRP A 270 -11.57 31.59 -34.35
N GLY A 271 -10.89 32.68 -34.01
CA GLY A 271 -10.48 32.97 -32.65
C GLY A 271 -11.68 33.33 -31.78
N CYS A 272 -11.63 32.97 -30.50
CA CYS A 272 -12.51 33.53 -29.49
C CYS A 272 -11.68 33.99 -28.30
N ARG A 273 -11.25 35.26 -28.36
CA ARG A 273 -11.18 36.12 -27.19
C ARG A 273 -12.63 36.36 -26.77
N SER A 274 -13.02 35.89 -25.59
CA SER A 274 -14.05 36.44 -24.69
C SER A 274 -14.67 35.29 -23.91
N VAL A 275 -14.37 35.21 -22.62
CA VAL A 275 -15.33 35.07 -21.50
C VAL A 275 -14.45 35.22 -20.26
N CYS A 276 -14.15 36.48 -19.92
CA CYS A 276 -13.54 36.87 -18.65
C CYS A 276 -14.44 37.96 -18.06
N SER A 277 -15.62 37.55 -17.58
CA SER A 277 -16.50 38.38 -16.75
C SER A 277 -17.64 37.52 -16.21
N MET A 278 -17.44 36.85 -15.08
CA MET A 278 -18.46 36.54 -14.07
C MET A 278 -17.88 35.59 -13.03
N CYS A 279 -17.34 36.19 -11.96
CA CYS A 279 -17.29 35.69 -10.59
C CYS A 279 -16.51 36.75 -9.79
N ARG A 280 -17.24 37.80 -9.36
CA ARG A 280 -17.00 38.37 -8.03
C ARG A 280 -17.71 37.46 -7.03
#